data_AF-A0A7X5DGT6-F1
#
_entry.id   AF-A0A7X5DGT6-F1
#
_cell.length_a   1.000
_cell.length_b   1.000
_cell.length_c   1.000
_cell.angle_alpha   90.00
_cell.angle_beta   90.00
_cell.angle_gamma   90.00
#
_symmetry.space_group_name_H-M   'P 1'
#
loop_
_entity.id
_entity.type
_entity.pdbx_description
1 polymer ?
#
loop_
_entity_poly.entity_id
_entity_poly.type
_entity_poly.pdbx_seq_one_letter_code
_entity_poly.pdbx_strand_id
1 'polypeptide(L)'
;GLAQLHQLRGRVGRGTKAAEVYLLSASTREESLARLAAMETTDDGFELAAFDLSLRREGDILGNRQHGASGLKLVNIMRDGAVIEAAHADAAALLDVDPDLEEPDHRAMAREVRLAFAGEAVGG
;
A
#
# COMPACT_ATOMS: atom_id res chain seq x y z
N GLY A 1 -10.71 5.14 10.62
CA GLY A 1 -9.93 5.52 9.42
C GLY A 1 -10.67 6.57 8.64
N LEU A 2 -10.03 7.20 7.67
CA LEU A 2 -10.59 8.31 6.90
C LEU A 2 -11.87 7.93 6.16
N ALA A 3 -11.94 6.73 5.58
CA ALA A 3 -13.13 6.23 4.89
C ALA A 3 -14.39 6.26 5.77
N GLN A 4 -14.26 5.92 7.07
CA GLN A 4 -15.38 5.94 8.00
C GLN A 4 -15.82 7.38 8.32
N LEU A 5 -14.87 8.30 8.50
CA LEU A 5 -15.17 9.72 8.72
C LEU A 5 -15.85 10.34 7.47
N HIS A 6 -15.38 9.99 6.28
CA HIS A 6 -15.99 10.38 5.01
C HIS A 6 -17.46 9.92 4.89
N GLN A 7 -17.72 8.64 5.22
CA GLN A 7 -19.09 8.13 5.23
C GLN A 7 -20.00 8.85 6.25
N LEU A 8 -19.46 9.23 7.42
CA LEU A 8 -20.20 10.02 8.40
C LEU A 8 -20.47 11.45 7.91
N ARG A 9 -19.48 12.11 7.31
CA ARG A 9 -19.62 13.44 6.69
C ARG A 9 -20.74 13.44 5.64
N GLY A 10 -20.79 12.42 4.78
CA GLY A 10 -21.83 12.27 3.74
C GLY A 10 -23.25 12.00 4.26
N ARG A 11 -23.44 11.82 5.57
CA ARG A 11 -24.75 11.74 6.22
C ARG A 11 -25.27 13.09 6.72
N VAL A 12 -24.40 14.10 6.82
CA VAL A 12 -24.73 15.45 7.25
C VAL A 12 -25.12 16.30 6.03
N GLY A 13 -25.94 17.34 6.22
CA GLY A 13 -26.22 18.32 5.14
C GLY A 13 -27.20 17.86 4.04
N ARG A 14 -27.99 16.80 4.27
CA ARG A 14 -28.98 16.29 3.29
C ARG A 14 -30.31 17.08 3.24
N GLY A 15 -30.43 18.12 4.05
CA GLY A 15 -31.63 18.97 4.13
C GLY A 15 -31.46 20.27 3.35
N THR A 16 -32.44 21.17 3.49
CA THR A 16 -32.42 22.50 2.85
C THR A 16 -31.57 23.53 3.60
N LYS A 17 -31.03 23.17 4.76
CA LYS A 17 -30.18 24.04 5.59
C LYS A 17 -28.72 23.64 5.42
N ALA A 18 -27.84 24.64 5.35
CA ALA A 18 -26.40 24.42 5.44
C ALA A 18 -26.07 23.66 6.73
N ALA A 19 -25.10 22.76 6.64
CA ALA A 19 -24.62 21.99 7.76
C ALA A 19 -23.11 22.03 7.81
N GLU A 20 -22.59 21.98 9.03
CA GLU A 20 -21.16 22.03 9.31
C GLU A 20 -20.76 20.75 10.03
N VAL A 21 -19.55 20.27 9.76
CA VAL A 21 -18.97 19.10 10.43
C VAL A 21 -17.74 19.57 11.19
N TYR A 22 -17.76 19.33 12.49
CA TYR A 22 -16.64 19.66 13.38
C TYR A 22 -15.83 18.39 13.67
N LEU A 23 -14.54 18.45 13.40
CA LEU A 23 -13.60 17.36 13.63
C LEU A 23 -12.87 17.58 14.96
N LEU A 24 -12.99 16.61 15.87
CA LEU A 24 -12.40 16.67 17.21
C LEU A 24 -11.47 15.46 17.40
N SER A 25 -10.26 15.70 17.89
CA SER A 25 -9.32 14.64 18.26
C SER A 25 -8.88 14.79 19.70
N ALA A 26 -8.97 13.71 20.47
CA ALA A 26 -8.30 13.59 21.76
C ALA A 26 -6.81 13.22 21.62
N SER A 27 -6.37 12.82 20.43
CA SER A 27 -4.98 12.48 20.13
C SER A 27 -4.22 13.67 19.57
N THR A 28 -3.03 13.90 20.09
CA THR A 28 -2.07 14.89 19.60
C THR A 28 -1.02 14.31 18.65
N ARG A 29 -1.17 13.02 18.28
CA ARG A 29 -0.25 12.38 17.34
C ARG A 29 -0.37 13.03 15.96
N GLU A 30 0.77 13.34 15.36
CA GLU A 30 0.87 13.97 14.04
C GLU A 30 0.04 13.23 12.98
N GLU A 31 0.13 11.90 12.93
CA GLU A 31 -0.62 11.05 12.01
C GLU A 31 -2.16 11.15 12.19
N SER A 32 -2.63 11.39 13.42
CA SER A 32 -4.06 11.60 13.69
C SER A 32 -4.51 12.98 13.23
N LEU A 33 -3.70 14.01 13.46
CA LEU A 33 -3.96 15.37 13.02
C LEU A 33 -3.90 15.50 11.49
N ALA A 34 -2.95 14.84 10.85
CA ALA A 34 -2.79 14.80 9.40
C ALA A 34 -4.02 14.20 8.71
N ARG A 35 -4.64 13.16 9.28
CA ARG A 35 -5.92 12.63 8.80
C ARG A 35 -7.05 13.65 8.92
N LEU A 36 -7.17 14.33 10.05
CA LEU A 36 -8.21 15.35 10.19
C LEU A 36 -8.02 16.50 9.21
N ALA A 37 -6.79 16.95 9.00
CA ALA A 37 -6.48 17.95 7.98
C ALA A 37 -6.89 17.47 6.57
N ALA A 38 -6.60 16.23 6.20
CA ALA A 38 -7.04 15.67 4.91
C ALA A 38 -8.58 15.66 4.75
N MET A 39 -9.34 15.42 5.82
CA MET A 39 -10.80 15.51 5.81
C MET A 39 -11.33 16.92 5.53
N GLU A 40 -10.55 17.96 5.82
CA GLU A 40 -10.92 19.35 5.57
C GLU A 40 -10.56 19.81 4.14
N THR A 41 -9.54 19.19 3.52
CA THR A 41 -9.03 19.62 2.22
C THR A 41 -9.75 19.03 1.03
N THR A 42 -10.41 17.87 1.18
CA THR A 42 -11.07 17.20 0.05
C THR A 42 -12.37 16.48 0.42
N ASP A 43 -13.29 16.52 -0.54
CA ASP A 43 -14.52 15.76 -0.49
C ASP A 43 -14.44 14.38 -1.16
N ASP A 44 -13.37 14.10 -1.91
CA ASP A 44 -13.22 12.86 -2.67
C ASP A 44 -12.80 11.69 -1.77
N GLY A 45 -13.65 10.67 -1.70
CA GLY A 45 -13.37 9.45 -0.95
C GLY A 45 -12.15 8.66 -1.45
N PHE A 46 -11.81 8.76 -2.74
CA PHE A 46 -10.63 8.12 -3.31
C PHE A 46 -9.33 8.81 -2.88
N GLU A 47 -9.30 10.14 -2.88
CA GLU A 47 -8.14 10.90 -2.38
C GLU A 47 -7.90 10.64 -0.89
N LEU A 48 -8.97 10.60 -0.10
CA LEU A 48 -8.89 10.26 1.33
C LEU A 48 -8.36 8.83 1.54
N ALA A 49 -8.75 7.88 0.71
CA ALA A 49 -8.25 6.51 0.77
C ALA A 49 -6.75 6.44 0.39
N ALA A 50 -6.33 7.18 -0.64
CA ALA A 50 -4.93 7.28 -1.04
C ALA A 50 -4.06 7.91 0.07
N PHE A 51 -4.57 8.95 0.75
CA PHE A 51 -3.89 9.55 1.89
C PHE A 51 -3.79 8.61 3.09
N ASP A 52 -4.87 7.88 3.41
CA ASP A 52 -4.85 6.88 4.49
C ASP A 52 -3.83 5.77 4.19
N LEU A 53 -3.64 5.43 2.90
CA LEU A 53 -2.62 4.49 2.44
C LEU A 53 -1.20 5.06 2.56
N SER A 54 -0.99 6.33 2.19
CA SER A 54 0.33 6.97 2.30
C SER A 54 0.80 7.15 3.74
N LEU A 55 -0.12 7.25 4.71
CA LEU A 55 0.21 7.33 6.14
C LEU A 55 0.57 5.97 6.76
N ARG A 56 0.20 4.85 6.14
CA ARG A 56 0.60 3.52 6.61
C ARG A 56 2.07 3.31 6.26
N ARG A 57 2.91 3.15 7.28
CA ARG A 57 4.33 2.81 7.09
C ARG A 57 4.46 1.47 6.35
N GLU A 58 5.57 1.33 5.63
CA GLU A 58 5.88 0.32 4.61
C GLU A 58 5.68 -1.16 5.05
N GLY A 59 5.63 -1.44 6.35
CA GLY A 59 5.48 -2.79 6.90
C GLY A 59 4.06 -3.32 7.04
N ASP A 60 3.02 -2.47 7.01
CA ASP A 60 1.64 -2.88 7.31
C ASP A 60 0.82 -3.21 6.03
N ILE A 61 1.25 -2.69 4.87
CA ILE A 61 0.54 -2.90 3.58
C ILE A 61 0.83 -4.28 2.99
N LEU A 62 2.05 -4.80 3.16
CA LEU A 62 2.42 -6.15 2.70
C LEU A 62 2.07 -7.25 3.72
N GLY A 63 1.36 -6.87 4.79
CA GLY A 63 1.09 -7.72 5.93
C GLY A 63 2.36 -7.94 6.76
N ASN A 64 2.19 -8.14 8.06
CA ASN A 64 3.20 -8.73 8.91
C ASN A 64 3.63 -10.10 8.33
N ARG A 65 4.59 -10.11 7.40
CA ARG A 65 5.35 -11.32 7.10
C ARG A 65 6.23 -11.57 8.30
N GLN A 66 5.73 -12.45 9.16
CA GLN A 66 6.46 -13.01 10.27
C GLN A 66 7.79 -13.57 9.76
N HIS A 67 8.88 -13.18 10.44
CA HIS A 67 10.15 -13.90 10.54
C HIS A 67 10.48 -14.88 9.40
N GLY A 68 11.18 -14.39 8.39
CA GLY A 68 11.90 -15.23 7.44
C GLY A 68 11.60 -14.86 6.00
N ALA A 69 12.53 -14.13 5.39
CA ALA A 69 12.62 -13.88 3.95
C ALA A 69 11.62 -12.86 3.34
N SER A 70 12.06 -11.61 3.25
CA SER A 70 12.09 -10.79 2.01
C SER A 70 12.26 -9.30 2.36
N GLY A 71 13.30 -8.70 1.78
CA GLY A 71 13.83 -7.37 2.09
C GLY A 71 13.17 -6.21 1.34
N LEU A 72 11.84 -6.21 1.16
CA LEU A 72 11.13 -5.04 0.61
C LEU A 72 10.90 -3.94 1.66
N LYS A 73 11.85 -3.79 2.59
CA LYS A 73 11.80 -2.86 3.74
C LYS A 73 11.79 -1.38 3.34
N LEU A 74 11.92 -1.07 2.06
CA LEU A 74 12.16 0.27 1.51
C LEU A 74 11.21 0.65 0.37
N VAL A 75 10.26 -0.21 -0.02
CA VAL A 75 9.35 0.08 -1.13
C VAL A 75 8.11 0.79 -0.61
N ASN A 76 7.94 2.05 -1.03
CA ASN A 76 6.72 2.81 -0.78
C ASN A 76 5.78 2.63 -1.97
N ILE A 77 4.72 1.84 -1.82
CA ILE A 77 3.81 1.49 -2.92
C ILE A 77 3.19 2.71 -3.61
N MET A 78 2.98 3.82 -2.87
CA MET A 78 2.42 5.05 -3.42
C MET A 78 3.45 5.83 -4.26
N ARG A 79 4.71 5.88 -3.83
CA ARG A 79 5.79 6.57 -4.55
C ARG A 79 6.36 5.73 -5.69
N ASP A 80 6.53 4.45 -5.44
CA ASP A 80 7.31 3.54 -6.27
C ASP A 80 6.40 2.70 -7.19
N GLY A 81 5.10 3.02 -7.27
CA GLY A 81 4.10 2.26 -8.04
C GLY A 81 4.53 1.98 -9.48
N ALA A 82 5.01 3.00 -10.20
CA ALA A 82 5.48 2.82 -11.58
C ALA A 82 6.68 1.86 -11.70
N VAL A 83 7.59 1.86 -10.71
CA VAL A 83 8.74 0.95 -10.69
C VAL A 83 8.29 -0.47 -10.35
N ILE A 84 7.33 -0.63 -9.44
CA ILE A 84 6.74 -1.93 -9.10
C ILE A 84 6.03 -2.52 -10.31
N GLU A 85 5.22 -1.72 -11.03
CA GLU A 85 4.52 -2.15 -12.23
C GLU A 85 5.50 -2.55 -13.34
N ALA A 86 6.54 -1.76 -13.59
CA ALA A 86 7.57 -2.09 -14.56
C ALA A 86 8.29 -3.39 -14.21
N ALA A 87 8.73 -3.55 -12.95
CA ALA A 87 9.39 -4.77 -12.49
C ALA A 87 8.48 -6.00 -12.60
N HIS A 88 7.18 -5.85 -12.34
CA HIS A 88 6.21 -6.92 -12.52
C HIS A 88 6.02 -7.29 -13.99
N ALA A 89 5.95 -6.31 -14.88
CA ALA A 89 5.85 -6.56 -16.32
C ALA A 89 7.10 -7.27 -16.86
N ASP A 90 8.29 -6.84 -16.44
CA ASP A 90 9.56 -7.48 -16.80
C ASP A 90 9.61 -8.93 -16.31
N ALA A 91 9.20 -9.18 -15.06
CA ALA A 91 9.14 -10.53 -14.52
C ALA A 91 8.14 -11.42 -15.26
N ALA A 92 6.96 -10.90 -15.64
CA ALA A 92 5.98 -11.66 -16.41
C ALA A 92 6.50 -12.02 -17.81
N ALA A 93 7.08 -11.05 -18.52
CA ALA A 93 7.68 -11.28 -19.83
C ALA A 93 8.83 -12.29 -19.78
N LEU A 94 9.63 -12.26 -18.71
CA LEU A 94 10.69 -13.21 -18.48
C LEU A 94 10.14 -14.63 -18.29
N LEU A 95 9.09 -14.79 -17.47
CA LEU A 95 8.46 -16.09 -17.21
C LEU A 95 7.79 -16.70 -18.44
N ASP A 96 7.33 -15.88 -19.39
CA ASP A 96 6.80 -16.37 -20.67
C ASP A 96 7.88 -17.02 -21.55
N VAL A 97 9.14 -16.61 -21.39
CA VAL A 97 10.28 -17.08 -22.20
C VAL A 97 11.09 -18.16 -21.49
N ASP A 98 11.37 -17.95 -20.20
CA ASP A 98 12.16 -18.83 -19.35
C ASP A 98 11.50 -18.99 -17.97
N PRO A 99 10.42 -19.79 -17.88
CA PRO A 99 9.63 -19.94 -16.65
C PRO A 99 10.44 -20.54 -15.50
N ASP A 100 11.44 -21.36 -15.80
CA ASP A 100 12.26 -22.06 -14.82
C ASP A 100 13.59 -21.34 -14.53
N LEU A 101 13.84 -20.19 -15.19
CA LEU A 101 15.07 -19.39 -15.09
C LEU A 101 16.34 -20.22 -15.34
N GLU A 102 16.32 -21.08 -16.35
CA GLU A 102 17.40 -22.00 -16.72
C GLU A 102 18.40 -21.40 -17.70
N GLU A 103 18.05 -20.32 -18.41
CA GLU A 103 18.95 -19.71 -19.37
C GLU A 103 20.21 -19.16 -18.68
N PRO A 104 21.39 -19.23 -19.34
CA PRO A 104 22.66 -18.79 -18.77
C PRO A 104 22.62 -17.34 -18.23
N ASP A 105 21.89 -16.47 -18.92
CA ASP A 105 21.77 -15.05 -18.58
C ASP A 105 20.89 -14.81 -17.34
N HIS A 106 19.98 -15.75 -17.02
CA HIS A 106 19.06 -15.63 -15.88
C HIS A 106 19.58 -16.28 -14.59
N ARG A 107 20.72 -16.97 -14.64
CA ARG A 107 21.29 -17.70 -13.48
C ARG A 107 21.45 -16.85 -12.23
N ALA A 108 21.86 -15.58 -12.37
CA ALA A 108 22.02 -14.67 -11.25
C ALA A 108 20.66 -14.36 -10.59
N MET A 109 19.64 -14.08 -11.40
CA MET A 109 18.28 -13.85 -10.91
C MET A 109 17.69 -15.11 -10.27
N ALA A 110 17.87 -16.28 -10.90
CA ALA A 110 17.44 -17.57 -10.36
C ALA A 110 18.06 -17.85 -8.99
N ARG A 111 19.32 -17.46 -8.78
CA ARG A 111 19.99 -17.56 -7.47
C ARG A 111 19.32 -16.64 -6.45
N GLU A 112 19.07 -15.38 -6.79
CA GLU A 112 18.43 -14.43 -5.88
C GLU A 112 17.00 -14.84 -5.51
N VAL A 113 16.20 -15.31 -6.48
CA VAL A 113 14.85 -15.85 -6.23
C VAL A 113 14.93 -17.03 -5.25
N ARG A 114 15.82 -18.00 -5.48
CA ARG A 114 16.01 -19.12 -4.56
C ARG A 114 16.40 -18.66 -3.16
N LEU A 115 17.28 -17.66 -3.02
CA LEU A 115 17.66 -17.13 -1.70
C LEU A 115 16.53 -16.37 -1.02
N ALA A 116 15.77 -15.57 -1.77
CA ALA A 116 14.67 -14.75 -1.27
C ALA A 116 13.44 -15.58 -0.86
N PHE A 117 13.25 -16.76 -1.44
CA PHE A 117 12.09 -17.64 -1.20
C PHE A 117 12.49 -19.04 -0.69
N ALA A 118 13.74 -19.25 -0.27
CA ALA A 118 14.26 -20.52 0.25
C ALA A 118 13.44 -21.10 1.43
N GLY A 119 12.63 -20.28 2.11
CA GLY A 119 11.79 -20.69 3.24
C GLY A 119 10.38 -21.17 2.88
N GLU A 120 9.95 -21.08 1.62
CA GLU A 120 8.57 -21.39 1.21
C GLU A 120 8.39 -22.82 0.65
N ALA A 121 9.45 -23.62 0.60
CA ALA A 121 9.34 -25.04 0.29
C ALA A 121 8.77 -25.82 1.51
N VAL A 122 7.44 -25.95 1.57
CA VAL A 122 6.64 -27.18 1.77
C VAL A 122 5.22 -26.78 2.17
N GLY A 123 4.27 -27.04 1.28
CA GLY A 123 2.83 -26.96 1.54
C GLY A 123 2.06 -27.37 0.30
N GLY A 124 2.00 -28.68 0.05
CA GLY A 124 1.01 -29.26 -0.86
C GLY A 124 -0.39 -29.30 -0.25
#